data_AF-A0A254QRS7-F1
#
_entry.id   AF-A0A254QRS7-F1
#
_cell.length_a   1.000
_cell.length_b   1.000
_cell.length_c   1.000
_cell.angle_alpha   90.00
_cell.angle_beta   90.00
_cell.angle_gamma   90.00
#
_symmetry.space_group_name_H-M   'P 1'
#
loop_
_entity.id
_entity.type
_entity.pdbx_description
1 polymer ?
#
loop_
_entity_poly.entity_id
_entity_poly.type
_entity_poly.pdbx_seq_one_letter_code
_entity_poly.pdbx_strand_id
1 'polypeptide(L)'
;MGKRKEKISSSIAWSTPDKISVRGLDLPNEILGHMNLGDLAFLQLTGRKATPEESRVFNAIVITLVEHGITPSALAARMTYMGAPESLQAAVAAGLCGLGTVFVGSMEGASKMLYEALPQDKLGTGVDLDALAVETVEKFRARKMIVPGLGHPVHKPVDPRTPRL
;
A
#
# COMPACT_ATOMS: atom_id res chain seq x y z
N MET A 1 3.55 -6.84 -43.60
CA MET A 1 4.01 -6.90 -42.19
C MET A 1 3.71 -5.56 -41.53
N GLY A 2 2.83 -5.53 -40.53
CA GLY A 2 2.44 -4.29 -39.87
C GLY A 2 3.63 -3.64 -39.15
N LYS A 3 3.82 -2.32 -39.35
CA LYS A 3 4.79 -1.51 -38.62
C LYS A 3 4.62 -1.78 -37.12
N ARG A 4 5.64 -2.37 -36.49
CA ARG A 4 5.69 -2.60 -35.04
C ARG A 4 5.56 -1.21 -34.39
N LYS A 5 4.39 -0.93 -33.80
CA LYS A 5 4.14 0.27 -32.98
C LYS A 5 5.24 0.36 -31.91
N GLU A 6 5.59 1.60 -31.53
CA GLU A 6 6.63 2.01 -30.58
C GLU A 6 7.11 0.92 -29.62
N LYS A 7 8.43 0.72 -29.54
CA LYS A 7 9.05 -0.27 -28.64
C LYS A 7 8.53 -0.02 -27.22
N ILE A 8 7.76 -0.98 -26.67
CA ILE A 8 7.44 -1.02 -25.25
C ILE A 8 8.76 -0.98 -24.48
N SER A 9 8.96 0.04 -23.66
CA SER A 9 10.15 0.22 -22.83
C SER A 9 9.77 0.30 -21.36
N SER A 10 10.64 -0.17 -20.48
CA SER A 10 10.49 -0.06 -19.03
C SER A 10 11.82 0.31 -18.40
N SER A 11 11.77 1.12 -17.35
CA SER A 11 12.93 1.45 -16.49
C SER A 11 12.90 0.67 -15.16
N ILE A 12 12.05 -0.37 -15.07
CA ILE A 12 11.87 -1.17 -13.85
C ILE A 12 12.99 -2.18 -13.69
N ALA A 13 13.19 -3.05 -14.69
CA ALA A 13 14.25 -4.06 -14.65
C ALA A 13 14.60 -4.54 -16.06
N TRP A 14 15.84 -4.98 -16.24
CA TRP A 14 16.32 -5.66 -17.44
C TRP A 14 17.51 -6.57 -17.11
N SER A 15 17.78 -7.55 -17.97
CA SER A 15 18.91 -8.48 -17.80
C SER A 15 19.71 -8.65 -19.09
N THR A 16 21.02 -8.78 -18.96
CA THR A 16 21.95 -9.37 -19.94
C THR A 16 22.47 -10.71 -19.40
N PRO A 17 23.28 -11.49 -20.16
CA PRO A 17 23.85 -12.73 -19.66
C PRO A 17 24.68 -12.57 -18.36
N ASP A 18 25.22 -11.39 -18.12
CA ASP A 18 26.18 -11.07 -17.06
C ASP A 18 25.66 -10.05 -16.02
N LYS A 19 24.52 -9.39 -16.28
CA LYS A 19 23.99 -8.33 -15.42
C LYS A 19 22.49 -8.40 -15.26
N ILE A 20 22.00 -8.13 -14.05
CA ILE A 20 20.58 -7.92 -13.79
C ILE A 20 20.42 -6.55 -13.14
N SER A 21 19.73 -5.65 -13.82
CA SER A 21 19.47 -4.28 -13.35
C SER A 21 18.04 -4.18 -12.85
N VAL A 22 17.83 -3.60 -11.67
CA VAL A 22 16.53 -3.27 -11.09
C VAL A 22 16.55 -1.82 -10.65
N ARG A 23 15.71 -0.97 -11.27
CA ARG A 23 15.64 0.48 -11.00
C ARG A 23 17.02 1.16 -11.02
N GLY A 24 17.89 0.73 -11.94
CA GLY A 24 19.25 1.25 -12.11
C GLY A 24 20.30 0.65 -11.17
N LEU A 25 19.92 -0.26 -10.26
CA LEU A 25 20.83 -0.96 -9.36
C LEU A 25 21.15 -2.37 -9.85
N ASP A 26 22.34 -2.85 -9.56
CA ASP A 26 22.76 -4.23 -9.81
C ASP A 26 22.12 -5.18 -8.79
N LEU A 27 21.25 -6.09 -9.23
CA LEU A 27 20.52 -6.99 -8.34
C LEU A 27 21.46 -7.89 -7.51
N PRO A 28 22.44 -8.59 -8.10
CA PRO A 28 23.39 -9.41 -7.33
C PRO A 28 24.23 -8.63 -6.32
N ASN A 29 24.77 -7.46 -6.69
CA ASN A 29 25.79 -6.79 -5.89
C ASN A 29 25.26 -5.63 -5.02
N GLU A 30 24.06 -5.10 -5.29
CA GLU A 30 23.53 -3.93 -4.56
C GLU A 30 22.17 -4.18 -3.89
N ILE A 31 21.49 -5.28 -4.22
CA ILE A 31 20.15 -5.59 -3.67
C ILE A 31 20.17 -6.88 -2.86
N LEU A 32 20.62 -7.99 -3.45
CA LEU A 32 20.61 -9.29 -2.77
C LEU A 32 21.53 -9.25 -1.54
N GLY A 33 20.98 -9.55 -0.36
CA GLY A 33 21.70 -9.47 0.91
C GLY A 33 21.90 -8.05 1.46
N HIS A 34 21.49 -7.01 0.72
CA HIS A 34 21.65 -5.60 1.09
C HIS A 34 20.32 -4.90 1.42
N MET A 35 19.20 -5.38 0.89
CA MET A 35 17.86 -4.84 1.13
C MET A 35 16.94 -5.88 1.78
N ASN A 36 16.08 -5.43 2.68
CA ASN A 36 14.94 -6.25 3.11
C ASN A 36 13.82 -6.22 2.04
N LEU A 37 12.83 -7.10 2.19
CA LEU A 37 11.71 -7.20 1.24
C LEU A 37 10.92 -5.90 1.12
N GLY A 38 10.69 -5.20 2.23
CA GLY A 38 9.98 -3.91 2.26
C GLY A 38 10.73 -2.83 1.49
N ASP A 39 12.06 -2.74 1.65
CA ASP A 39 12.89 -1.76 0.95
C ASP A 39 12.91 -2.00 -0.56
N LEU A 40 12.97 -3.27 -0.99
CA LEU A 40 12.87 -3.61 -2.40
C LEU A 40 11.48 -3.26 -2.96
N ALA A 41 10.41 -3.53 -2.23
CA ALA A 41 9.07 -3.14 -2.64
C ALA A 41 8.92 -1.61 -2.72
N PHE A 42 9.44 -0.87 -1.74
CA PHE A 42 9.49 0.59 -1.74
C PHE A 42 10.25 1.12 -2.96
N LEU A 43 11.43 0.57 -3.26
CA LEU A 43 12.22 0.91 -4.45
C LEU A 43 11.43 0.64 -5.74
N GLN A 44 10.73 -0.48 -5.83
CA GLN A 44 9.97 -0.83 -7.01
C GLN A 44 8.77 0.10 -7.24
N LEU A 45 8.12 0.57 -6.18
CA LEU A 45 6.99 1.49 -6.25
C LEU A 45 7.42 2.94 -6.50
N THR A 46 8.50 3.39 -5.85
CA THR A 46 8.89 4.81 -5.83
C THR A 46 10.05 5.16 -6.76
N GLY A 47 10.84 4.16 -7.19
CA GLY A 47 12.04 4.37 -8.00
C GLY A 47 13.26 4.87 -7.23
N ARG A 48 13.22 4.96 -5.89
CA ARG A 48 14.36 5.35 -5.04
C ARG A 48 14.52 4.46 -3.83
N LYS A 49 15.72 4.44 -3.25
CA LYS A 49 15.96 3.77 -1.96
C LYS A 49 15.18 4.51 -0.85
N ALA A 50 14.63 3.74 0.08
CA ALA A 50 14.04 4.29 1.30
C ALA A 50 15.13 4.87 2.20
N THR A 51 14.82 5.95 2.91
CA THR A 51 15.57 6.35 4.10
C THR A 51 15.34 5.32 5.23
N PRO A 52 16.21 5.27 6.25
CA PRO A 52 15.99 4.39 7.41
C PRO A 52 14.62 4.58 8.06
N GLU A 53 14.13 5.81 8.12
CA GLU A 53 12.82 6.18 8.68
C GLU A 53 11.68 5.62 7.84
N GLU A 54 11.74 5.84 6.52
CA GLU A 54 10.74 5.31 5.57
C GLU A 54 10.74 3.79 5.55
N SER A 55 11.92 3.16 5.62
CA SER A 55 12.06 1.70 5.72
C SER A 55 11.32 1.16 6.93
N ARG A 56 11.53 1.77 8.11
CA ARG A 56 10.85 1.36 9.36
C ARG A 56 9.33 1.47 9.23
N VAL A 57 8.82 2.61 8.76
CA VAL A 57 7.38 2.85 8.63
C VAL A 57 6.76 1.95 7.57
N PHE A 58 7.37 1.84 6.40
CA PHE A 58 6.86 1.02 5.29
C PHE A 58 6.80 -0.46 5.68
N ASN A 59 7.86 -0.99 6.31
CA ASN A 59 7.84 -2.37 6.80
C ASN A 59 6.76 -2.59 7.86
N ALA A 60 6.57 -1.64 8.79
CA ALA A 60 5.50 -1.74 9.78
C ALA A 60 4.11 -1.79 9.12
N ILE A 61 3.85 -0.94 8.11
CA ILE A 61 2.61 -0.95 7.34
C ILE A 61 2.42 -2.30 6.63
N VAL A 62 3.44 -2.79 5.91
CA VAL A 62 3.34 -4.07 5.18
C VAL A 62 3.04 -5.22 6.15
N ILE A 63 3.69 -5.27 7.31
CA ILE A 63 3.42 -6.29 8.33
C ILE A 63 1.96 -6.24 8.80
N THR A 64 1.39 -5.05 9.01
CA THR A 64 -0.03 -4.93 9.41
C THR A 64 -1.02 -5.43 8.36
N LEU A 65 -0.60 -5.54 7.09
CA LEU A 65 -1.43 -6.03 6.00
C LEU A 65 -1.33 -7.54 5.77
N VAL A 66 -0.28 -8.19 6.29
CA VAL A 66 -0.03 -9.62 6.07
C VAL A 66 -1.08 -10.48 6.78
N GLU A 67 -1.53 -10.07 7.96
CA GLU A 67 -2.42 -10.87 8.80
C GLU A 67 -3.56 -10.02 9.38
N HIS A 68 -4.78 -10.53 9.24
CA HIS A 68 -5.99 -9.91 9.79
C HIS A 68 -7.12 -10.94 10.09
N GLY A 69 -6.77 -12.20 10.23
CA GLY A 69 -7.64 -13.33 10.51
C GLY A 69 -8.41 -13.84 9.29
N ILE A 70 -9.55 -14.47 9.55
CA ILE A 70 -10.44 -15.06 8.54
C ILE A 70 -11.28 -13.95 7.91
N THR A 71 -10.63 -13.15 7.06
CA THR A 71 -11.26 -12.10 6.26
C THR A 71 -12.07 -12.71 5.11
N PRO A 72 -13.01 -11.97 4.50
CA PRO A 72 -13.72 -12.44 3.30
C PRO A 72 -12.78 -12.90 2.19
N SER A 73 -11.66 -12.19 1.96
CA SER A 73 -10.61 -12.59 1.01
C SER A 73 -9.94 -13.92 1.37
N ALA A 74 -9.61 -14.13 2.64
CA ALA A 74 -9.04 -15.41 3.10
C ALA A 74 -10.03 -16.57 2.94
N LEU A 75 -11.32 -16.33 3.20
CA LEU A 75 -12.38 -17.31 2.96
C LEU A 75 -12.53 -17.65 1.47
N ALA A 76 -12.58 -16.64 0.61
CA ALA A 76 -12.69 -16.85 -0.84
C ALA A 76 -11.52 -17.71 -1.37
N ALA A 77 -10.29 -17.37 -0.97
CA ALA A 77 -9.10 -18.16 -1.33
C ALA A 77 -9.21 -19.62 -0.87
N ARG A 78 -9.65 -19.85 0.38
CA ARG A 78 -9.84 -21.21 0.91
C ARG A 78 -10.90 -22.00 0.16
N MET A 79 -12.04 -21.39 -0.15
CA MET A 79 -13.10 -22.05 -0.91
C MET A 79 -12.64 -22.44 -2.31
N THR A 80 -11.90 -21.56 -3.00
CA THR A 80 -11.30 -21.88 -4.30
C THR A 80 -10.27 -23.00 -4.19
N TYR A 81 -9.39 -22.95 -3.19
CA TYR A 81 -8.39 -24.00 -2.95
C TYR A 81 -9.03 -25.37 -2.68
N MET A 82 -10.13 -25.42 -1.94
CA MET A 82 -10.87 -26.68 -1.70
C MET A 82 -11.43 -27.30 -2.98
N GLY A 83 -11.72 -26.49 -4.00
CA GLY A 83 -12.20 -26.97 -5.30
C GLY A 83 -11.11 -27.48 -6.24
N ALA A 84 -9.90 -26.92 -6.16
CA ALA A 84 -8.75 -27.30 -7.00
C ALA A 84 -7.42 -27.09 -6.25
N PRO A 85 -7.01 -28.03 -5.36
CA PRO A 85 -5.81 -27.89 -4.52
C PRO A 85 -4.50 -27.72 -5.30
N GLU A 86 -4.43 -28.26 -6.51
CA GLU A 86 -3.29 -28.11 -7.42
C GLU A 86 -3.14 -26.68 -7.97
N SER A 87 -4.18 -25.86 -7.86
CA SER A 87 -4.24 -24.50 -8.41
C SER A 87 -4.09 -23.43 -7.31
N LEU A 88 -2.99 -23.50 -6.55
CA LEU A 88 -2.71 -22.58 -5.44
C LEU A 88 -2.72 -21.10 -5.87
N GLN A 89 -2.17 -20.79 -7.04
CA GLN A 89 -2.13 -19.43 -7.56
C GLN A 89 -3.54 -18.91 -7.86
N ALA A 90 -4.45 -19.76 -8.34
CA ALA A 90 -5.84 -19.36 -8.58
C ALA A 90 -6.58 -19.10 -7.26
N ALA A 91 -6.30 -19.89 -6.22
CA ALA A 91 -6.83 -19.63 -4.88
C ALA A 91 -6.37 -18.28 -4.33
N VAL A 92 -5.07 -17.96 -4.45
CA VAL A 92 -4.54 -16.64 -4.06
C VAL A 92 -5.22 -15.53 -4.87
N ALA A 93 -5.32 -15.69 -6.20
CA ALA A 93 -5.97 -14.72 -7.06
C ALA A 93 -7.44 -14.47 -6.68
N ALA A 94 -8.20 -15.52 -6.35
CA ALA A 94 -9.59 -15.40 -5.92
C ALA A 94 -9.74 -14.52 -4.66
N GLY A 95 -8.85 -14.69 -3.67
CA GLY A 95 -8.82 -13.83 -2.48
C GLY A 95 -8.47 -12.37 -2.81
N LEU A 96 -7.51 -12.15 -3.72
CA LEU A 96 -7.09 -10.82 -4.15
C LEU A 96 -8.17 -10.07 -4.93
N CYS A 97 -8.97 -10.76 -5.73
CA CYS A 97 -10.08 -10.16 -6.49
C CYS A 97 -11.19 -9.59 -5.59
N GLY A 98 -11.23 -9.92 -4.30
CA GLY A 98 -12.16 -9.35 -3.33
C GLY A 98 -11.71 -8.02 -2.71
N LEU A 99 -10.50 -7.54 -3.00
CA LEU A 99 -9.97 -6.29 -2.46
C LEU A 99 -10.56 -5.07 -3.17
N GLY A 100 -10.88 -4.02 -2.42
CA GLY A 100 -11.52 -2.81 -2.97
C GLY A 100 -11.78 -1.74 -1.92
N THR A 101 -12.65 -0.77 -2.21
CA THR A 101 -12.87 0.40 -1.33
C THR A 101 -13.31 0.04 0.08
N VAL A 102 -14.08 -1.04 0.25
CA VAL A 102 -14.59 -1.49 1.56
C VAL A 102 -13.51 -2.23 2.35
N PHE A 103 -12.62 -2.96 1.68
CA PHE A 103 -11.61 -3.81 2.32
C PHE A 103 -10.23 -3.59 1.69
N VAL A 104 -9.24 -3.21 2.51
CA VAL A 104 -7.91 -2.69 2.11
C VAL A 104 -7.92 -1.27 1.51
N GLY A 105 -8.92 -0.92 0.69
CA GLY A 105 -8.98 0.40 0.04
C GLY A 105 -9.30 1.59 0.98
N SER A 106 -9.64 1.34 2.24
CA SER A 106 -9.91 2.41 3.23
C SER A 106 -8.69 3.29 3.50
N MET A 107 -7.47 2.74 3.38
CA MET A 107 -6.22 3.49 3.53
C MET A 107 -6.05 4.55 2.44
N GLU A 108 -6.45 4.25 1.21
CA GLU A 108 -6.40 5.20 0.09
C GLU A 108 -7.35 6.37 0.34
N GLY A 109 -8.57 6.08 0.79
CA GLY A 109 -9.56 7.11 1.13
C GLY A 109 -9.10 8.03 2.26
N ALA A 110 -8.52 7.47 3.33
CA ALA A 110 -7.95 8.25 4.43
C ALA A 110 -6.77 9.11 3.98
N SER A 111 -5.86 8.55 3.17
CA SER A 111 -4.70 9.27 2.65
C SER A 111 -5.10 10.43 1.74
N LYS A 112 -6.05 10.21 0.82
CA LYS A 112 -6.58 11.27 -0.05
C LYS A 112 -7.22 12.40 0.77
N MET A 113 -8.04 12.05 1.75
CA MET A 113 -8.67 13.03 2.64
C MET A 113 -7.64 13.88 3.38
N LEU A 114 -6.62 13.27 3.97
CA LEU A 114 -5.56 14.01 4.67
C LEU A 114 -4.75 14.90 3.73
N TYR A 115 -4.44 14.40 2.53
CA TYR A 115 -3.68 15.14 1.53
C TYR A 115 -4.45 16.33 0.98
N GLU A 116 -5.76 16.19 0.79
CA GLU A 116 -6.67 17.27 0.35
C GLU A 116 -6.91 18.31 1.45
N ALA A 117 -6.97 17.89 2.72
CA ALA A 117 -7.15 18.79 3.85
C ALA A 117 -5.91 19.66 4.08
N LEU A 118 -4.71 19.07 4.00
CA LEU A 118 -3.45 19.79 4.27
C LEU A 118 -3.08 20.73 3.11
N PRO A 119 -3.02 22.06 3.34
CA PRO A 119 -2.58 23.01 2.32
C PRO A 119 -1.10 22.79 2.01
N GLN A 120 -0.80 22.36 0.79
CA GLN A 120 0.57 21.99 0.38
C GLN A 120 1.55 23.17 0.47
N ASP A 121 1.05 24.40 0.26
CA ASP A 121 1.78 25.66 0.37
C ASP A 121 2.12 26.05 1.81
N LYS A 122 1.51 25.40 2.81
CA LYS A 122 1.70 25.67 4.24
C LYS A 122 2.33 24.51 5.00
N LEU A 123 2.83 23.49 4.30
CA LEU A 123 3.54 22.39 4.94
C LEU A 123 4.78 22.92 5.70
N GLY A 124 4.88 22.57 6.99
CA GLY A 124 5.97 22.99 7.85
C GLY A 124 5.87 24.44 8.37
N THR A 125 4.82 25.19 8.02
CA THR A 125 4.65 26.60 8.46
C THR A 125 3.79 26.75 9.71
N GLY A 126 3.49 25.66 10.43
CA GLY A 126 2.68 25.69 11.65
C GLY A 126 1.19 25.94 11.42
N VAL A 127 0.58 25.22 10.48
CA VAL A 127 -0.88 25.25 10.25
C VAL A 127 -1.62 24.85 11.54
N ASP A 128 -2.71 25.56 11.84
CA ASP A 128 -3.65 25.17 12.90
C ASP A 128 -4.39 23.88 12.49
N LEU A 129 -3.87 22.74 12.98
CA LEU A 129 -4.41 21.42 12.68
C LEU A 129 -5.79 21.19 13.31
N ASP A 130 -6.08 21.83 14.46
CA ASP A 130 -7.36 21.66 15.15
C ASP A 130 -8.47 22.35 14.36
N ALA A 131 -8.24 23.58 13.91
CA ALA A 131 -9.18 24.30 13.04
C ALA A 131 -9.42 23.53 11.73
N LEU A 132 -8.36 22.98 11.14
CA LEU A 132 -8.45 22.21 9.90
C LEU A 132 -9.24 20.89 10.09
N ALA A 133 -9.04 20.22 11.22
CA ALA A 133 -9.76 19.00 11.56
C ALA A 133 -11.27 19.28 11.72
N VAL A 134 -11.64 20.36 12.43
CA VAL A 134 -13.04 20.78 12.59
C VAL A 134 -13.68 21.04 11.21
N GLU A 135 -13.04 21.87 10.38
CA GLU A 135 -13.55 22.19 9.04
C GLU A 135 -13.72 20.92 8.17
N THR A 136 -12.73 20.03 8.21
CA THR A 136 -12.76 18.78 7.45
C THR A 136 -13.93 17.90 7.89
N VAL A 137 -14.11 17.69 9.20
CA VAL A 137 -15.22 16.90 9.75
C VAL A 137 -16.58 17.53 9.40
N GLU A 138 -16.71 18.85 9.48
CA GLU A 138 -17.93 19.57 9.10
C GLU A 138 -18.29 19.36 7.62
N LYS A 139 -17.30 19.40 6.72
CA LYS A 139 -17.52 19.11 5.29
C LYS A 139 -18.03 17.68 5.05
N PHE A 140 -17.48 16.68 5.74
CA PHE A 140 -17.99 15.29 5.64
C PHE A 140 -19.39 15.16 6.22
N ARG A 141 -19.64 15.76 7.38
CA ARG A 141 -20.97 15.77 8.03
C ARG A 141 -22.04 16.44 7.17
N ALA A 142 -21.75 17.59 6.56
CA ALA A 142 -22.68 18.30 5.68
C ALA A 142 -23.11 17.46 4.47
N ARG A 143 -22.18 16.64 3.95
CA ARG A 143 -22.42 15.68 2.86
C ARG A 143 -23.02 14.35 3.32
N LYS A 144 -23.23 14.16 4.64
CA LYS A 144 -23.66 12.90 5.27
C LYS A 144 -22.76 11.71 4.91
N MET A 145 -21.46 11.95 4.79
CA MET A 145 -20.47 10.92 4.49
C MET A 145 -19.67 10.54 5.74
N ILE A 146 -19.24 9.28 5.80
CA ILE A 146 -18.30 8.80 6.82
C ILE A 146 -16.94 9.48 6.58
N VAL A 147 -16.26 9.87 7.66
CA VAL A 147 -14.89 10.37 7.58
C VAL A 147 -13.95 9.19 7.35
N PRO A 148 -13.25 9.11 6.21
CA PRO A 148 -12.36 7.98 5.91
C PRO A 148 -11.28 7.80 6.97
N GLY A 149 -11.00 6.55 7.35
CA GLY A 149 -10.00 6.21 8.37
C GLY A 149 -10.47 6.34 9.82
N LEU A 150 -11.70 6.84 10.08
CA LEU A 150 -12.25 6.93 11.43
C LEU A 150 -13.33 5.88 11.70
N GLY A 151 -13.25 5.27 12.89
CA GLY A 151 -14.21 4.28 13.39
C GLY A 151 -13.67 2.85 13.34
N HIS A 152 -14.02 2.06 14.36
CA HIS A 152 -13.64 0.65 14.43
C HIS A 152 -14.78 -0.19 15.06
N PRO A 153 -15.17 -1.34 14.48
CA PRO A 153 -16.24 -2.16 15.01
C PRO A 153 -15.87 -2.83 16.35
N VAL A 154 -14.63 -3.31 16.48
CA VAL A 154 -14.16 -4.09 17.64
C VAL A 154 -13.30 -3.26 18.63
N HIS A 155 -12.13 -2.79 18.21
CA HIS A 155 -11.19 -2.09 19.07
C HIS A 155 -11.67 -0.70 19.49
N LYS A 156 -12.04 -0.59 20.76
CA LYS A 156 -12.44 0.64 21.44
C LYS A 156 -11.87 0.62 22.87
N PRO A 157 -11.40 1.76 23.43
CA PRO A 157 -11.37 3.08 22.80
C PRO A 157 -10.22 3.26 21.78
N VAL A 158 -9.17 2.43 21.86
CA VAL A 158 -7.97 2.54 21.02
C VAL A 158 -7.67 1.19 20.37
N ASP A 159 -7.38 1.22 19.07
CA ASP A 159 -6.80 0.08 18.37
C ASP A 159 -5.37 -0.14 18.84
N PRO A 160 -5.00 -1.34 19.33
CA PRO A 160 -3.67 -1.59 19.87
C PRO A 160 -2.54 -1.42 18.84
N ARG A 161 -2.86 -1.40 17.55
CA ARG A 161 -1.89 -1.17 16.47
C ARG A 161 -1.55 0.32 16.33
N THR A 162 -2.51 1.21 16.57
CA THR A 162 -2.34 2.65 16.33
C THR A 162 -1.18 3.26 17.13
N PRO A 163 -0.99 2.98 18.45
CA PRO A 163 0.13 3.54 19.21
C PRO A 163 1.50 2.96 18.85
N ARG A 164 1.57 1.92 18.01
CA ARG A 164 2.81 1.23 17.61
C ARG A 164 3.39 1.76 16.30
N LEU A 165 2.57 2.48 15.52
CA LEU A 165 2.91 3.10 14.25
C LEU A 165 3.18 4.59 14.46
#